data_AF-A0A7D7VH31-F1
#
_entry.id   AF-A0A7D7VH31-F1
#
_cell.length_a   1.000
_cell.length_b   1.000
_cell.length_c   1.000
_cell.angle_alpha   90.00
_cell.angle_beta   90.00
_cell.angle_gamma   90.00
#
_symmetry.space_group_name_H-M   'P 1'
#
loop_
_entity.id
_entity.type
_entity.pdbx_description
1 polymer ?
#
loop_
_entity_poly.entity_id
_entity_poly.type
_entity_poly.pdbx_seq_one_letter_code
_entity_poly.pdbx_strand_id
1 'polypeptide(L)'
;MSDDQQPKPPVDLGIYSRQAAEVGLDPADRIALIVSAVWVLICVLFLLVVGLGDASILGPMRYLIVALTVLVPVALIWIAALAVKSARIIREESERLQISMDAMRQIYVTQAQMAATTMGPNVERKIDEIVKGQKRAETALEHFATSRTTPAAPSPERPVVPAPQPDPRRNLPEEQPDLALGTTAEDYANPVSTADFITAMNFPETADDRAGFDALRRALADRRASRLIRASQDILTLLSQDGIYMDDLNPDRARPEFWRRFALGERGRTVATLGGIRDRSSLALTAARMRQDSIFRDAAHHFLRTFDKTLASIADGLSDQEIAAIAETRTARAFMLLGRVAGIFD
;
A
#
# COMPACT_ATOMS: atom_id res chain seq x y z
N MET A 1 -45.35 38.50 -16.96
CA MET A 1 -44.37 38.85 -15.91
C MET A 1 -43.28 37.80 -16.00
N SER A 2 -42.22 38.17 -16.71
CA SER A 2 -41.03 37.36 -16.92
C SER A 2 -40.21 37.42 -15.64
N ASP A 3 -39.95 36.27 -15.01
CA ASP A 3 -39.08 36.21 -13.84
C ASP A 3 -37.67 35.88 -14.32
N ASP A 4 -36.76 36.79 -13.97
CA ASP A 4 -35.43 36.97 -14.52
C ASP A 4 -34.48 36.01 -13.79
N GLN A 5 -34.04 34.95 -14.46
CA GLN A 5 -33.20 33.91 -13.88
C GLN A 5 -31.75 34.41 -13.84
N GLN A 6 -31.38 35.12 -12.75
CA GLN A 6 -30.00 35.52 -12.48
C GLN A 6 -29.08 34.29 -12.36
N PRO A 7 -27.93 34.24 -13.05
CA PRO A 7 -26.99 33.15 -12.93
C PRO A 7 -26.26 33.26 -11.58
N LYS A 8 -26.30 32.18 -10.79
CA LYS A 8 -25.49 32.05 -9.57
C LYS A 8 -24.00 32.00 -9.95
N PRO A 9 -23.10 32.71 -9.24
CA PRO A 9 -21.67 32.62 -9.51
C PRO A 9 -21.17 31.19 -9.27
N PRO A 10 -20.19 30.69 -10.04
CA PRO A 10 -19.56 29.42 -9.73
C PRO A 10 -18.86 29.52 -8.37
N VAL A 11 -19.05 28.47 -7.57
CA VAL A 11 -18.34 28.29 -6.29
C VAL A 11 -16.86 28.13 -6.62
N ASP A 12 -16.09 29.16 -6.31
CA ASP A 12 -14.64 29.19 -6.43
C ASP A 12 -14.05 28.29 -5.33
N LEU A 13 -13.91 26.99 -5.63
CA LEU A 13 -13.07 26.11 -4.83
C LEU A 13 -11.62 26.55 -5.08
N GLY A 14 -11.04 27.23 -4.07
CA GLY A 14 -9.67 27.76 -4.02
C GLY A 14 -8.52 26.73 -4.12
N ILE A 15 -8.71 25.69 -4.92
CA ILE A 15 -7.72 24.68 -5.30
C ILE A 15 -7.12 24.93 -6.69
N TYR A 16 -7.62 25.93 -7.44
CA TYR A 16 -7.05 26.33 -8.74
C TYR A 16 -6.37 27.70 -8.76
N SER A 17 -6.27 28.42 -7.63
CA SER A 17 -5.51 29.68 -7.55
C SER A 17 -4.00 29.47 -7.34
N ARG A 18 -3.42 28.43 -7.95
CA ARG A 18 -1.97 28.23 -8.02
C ARG A 18 -1.49 28.54 -9.43
N GLN A 19 -1.55 29.81 -9.83
CA GLN A 19 -0.77 30.37 -10.94
C GLN A 19 -0.93 31.89 -11.05
N ALA A 20 -0.67 32.58 -9.94
CA ALA A 20 -0.30 34.00 -9.94
C ALA A 20 0.44 34.32 -8.64
N ALA A 21 1.40 33.48 -8.25
CA ALA A 21 2.39 33.93 -7.28
C ALA A 21 3.20 34.99 -8.00
N GLU A 22 3.01 36.23 -7.57
CA GLU A 22 3.70 37.42 -8.05
C GLU A 22 5.18 37.14 -8.27
N VAL A 23 5.75 37.71 -9.33
CA VAL A 23 7.21 37.81 -9.55
C VAL A 23 7.77 38.82 -8.54
N GLY A 24 7.59 38.52 -7.25
CA GLY A 24 8.12 39.23 -6.11
C GLY A 24 9.22 38.40 -5.47
N LEU A 25 10.32 39.04 -5.11
CA LEU A 25 11.37 38.41 -4.31
C LEU A 25 10.75 37.87 -3.01
N ASP A 26 11.01 36.60 -2.69
CA ASP A 26 10.61 35.96 -1.44
C ASP A 26 11.02 36.87 -0.26
N PRO A 27 10.17 37.11 0.76
CA PRO A 27 10.56 37.90 1.93
C PRO A 27 11.89 37.44 2.57
N ALA A 28 12.21 36.14 2.50
CA ALA A 28 13.51 35.63 2.94
C ALA A 28 14.68 36.13 2.06
N ASP A 29 14.51 36.12 0.74
CA ASP A 29 15.50 36.61 -0.23
C ASP A 29 15.70 38.12 -0.09
N ARG A 30 14.62 38.88 0.18
CA ARG A 30 14.70 40.33 0.42
C ARG A 30 15.51 40.67 1.67
N ILE A 31 15.30 39.95 2.77
CA ILE A 31 16.07 40.15 4.01
C ILE A 31 17.53 39.77 3.80
N ALA A 32 17.81 38.63 3.17
CA ALA A 32 19.17 38.19 2.88
C ALA A 32 19.94 39.22 2.02
N LEU A 33 19.25 39.82 1.04
CA LEU A 33 19.81 40.87 0.18
C LEU A 33 20.14 42.13 0.98
N ILE A 34 19.22 42.61 1.84
CA ILE A 34 19.45 43.78 2.69
C ILE A 34 20.63 43.54 3.63
N VAL A 35 20.68 42.40 4.31
CA VAL A 35 21.76 42.06 5.26
C VAL A 35 23.11 41.95 4.54
N SER A 36 23.13 41.33 3.35
CA SER A 36 24.35 41.25 2.53
C SER A 36 24.83 42.62 2.07
N ALA A 37 23.90 43.50 1.64
CA ALA A 37 24.23 44.86 1.22
C ALA A 37 24.77 45.70 2.38
N VAL A 38 24.17 45.60 3.57
CA VAL A 38 24.66 46.26 4.79
C VAL A 38 26.06 45.76 5.15
N TRP A 39 26.31 44.46 5.06
CA TRP A 39 27.63 43.89 5.34
C TRP A 39 28.70 44.40 4.37
N VAL A 40 28.41 44.39 3.06
CA VAL A 40 29.33 44.91 2.04
C VAL A 40 29.59 46.40 2.27
N LEU A 41 28.56 47.18 2.62
CA LEU A 41 28.71 48.60 2.94
C LEU A 41 29.64 48.81 4.15
N ILE A 42 29.52 48.00 5.21
CA ILE A 42 30.41 48.03 6.37
C ILE A 42 31.84 47.71 5.95
N CYS A 43 32.06 46.69 5.12
CA CYS A 43 33.39 46.34 4.61
C CYS A 43 34.01 47.49 3.80
N VAL A 44 33.23 48.12 2.92
CA VAL A 44 33.68 49.26 2.11
C VAL A 44 34.03 50.46 3.00
N LEU A 45 33.18 50.78 3.98
CA LEU A 45 33.42 51.88 4.93
C LEU A 45 34.67 51.62 5.78
N PHE A 46 34.85 50.38 6.26
CA PHE A 46 36.04 49.97 7.01
C PHE A 46 37.32 50.13 6.18
N LEU A 47 37.30 49.72 4.91
CA LEU A 47 38.43 49.89 3.99
C LEU A 47 38.73 51.37 3.70
N LEU A 48 37.72 52.24 3.66
CA LEU A 48 37.91 53.69 3.50
C LEU A 48 38.54 54.34 4.74
N VAL A 49 38.15 53.91 5.95
CA VAL A 49 38.65 54.48 7.22
C VAL A 49 40.05 53.96 7.57
N VAL A 50 40.26 52.65 7.47
CA VAL A 50 41.54 52.00 7.81
C VAL A 50 42.57 52.15 6.68
N GLY A 51 42.09 52.32 5.45
CA GLY A 51 42.92 52.35 4.27
C GLY A 51 43.48 50.97 3.90
N LEU A 52 43.74 50.76 2.61
CA LEU A 52 44.58 49.67 2.14
C LEU A 52 46.03 50.06 2.48
N GLY A 53 46.49 49.80 3.70
CA GLY A 53 47.82 50.20 4.19
C GLY A 53 49.00 49.78 3.28
N ASP A 54 50.23 50.16 3.60
CA ASP A 54 51.37 49.95 2.69
C ASP A 54 51.60 48.47 2.33
N ALA A 55 51.85 48.23 1.04
CA ALA A 55 51.85 46.91 0.40
C ALA A 55 53.09 46.03 0.73
N SER A 56 53.94 46.46 1.65
CA SER A 56 55.31 45.96 1.79
C SER A 56 55.46 44.64 2.55
N ILE A 57 54.46 44.20 3.33
CA ILE A 57 54.63 43.06 4.26
C ILE A 57 53.90 41.78 3.81
N LEU A 58 52.77 41.90 3.09
CA LEU A 58 51.88 40.76 2.76
C LEU A 58 51.61 40.56 1.26
N GLY A 59 52.07 41.47 0.39
CA GLY A 59 51.97 41.33 -1.06
C GLY A 59 50.56 40.97 -1.60
N PRO A 60 50.46 40.18 -2.70
CA PRO A 60 49.19 39.76 -3.30
C PRO A 60 48.26 38.96 -2.37
N MET A 61 48.82 38.33 -1.32
CA MET A 61 48.07 37.49 -0.38
C MET A 61 47.08 38.31 0.46
N ARG A 62 47.32 39.62 0.63
CA ARG A 62 46.37 40.53 1.30
C ARG A 62 45.03 40.61 0.56
N TYR A 63 45.06 40.65 -0.78
CA TYR A 63 43.84 40.72 -1.57
C TYR A 63 43.00 39.43 -1.41
N LEU A 64 43.66 38.27 -1.28
CA LEU A 64 42.99 37.01 -0.95
C LEU A 64 42.35 37.05 0.45
N ILE A 65 43.05 37.56 1.46
CA ILE A 65 42.50 37.65 2.83
C ILE A 65 41.31 38.62 2.89
N VAL A 66 41.40 39.78 2.22
CA VAL A 66 40.29 40.74 2.15
C VAL A 66 39.11 40.14 1.37
N ALA A 67 39.36 39.51 0.23
CA ALA A 67 38.32 38.84 -0.54
C ALA A 67 37.62 37.73 0.27
N LEU A 68 38.38 36.91 0.99
CA LEU A 68 37.84 35.86 1.86
C LEU A 68 37.00 36.46 3.00
N THR A 69 37.48 37.54 3.63
CA THR A 69 36.79 38.22 4.74
C THR A 69 35.46 38.83 4.29
N VAL A 70 35.36 39.31 3.05
CA VAL A 70 34.12 39.84 2.50
C VAL A 70 33.19 38.72 2.01
N LEU A 71 33.73 37.70 1.34
CA LEU A 71 32.93 36.70 0.61
C LEU A 71 32.36 35.60 1.51
N VAL A 72 33.12 35.14 2.51
CA VAL A 72 32.68 34.09 3.45
C VAL A 72 31.39 34.46 4.21
N PRO A 73 31.29 35.63 4.88
CA PRO A 73 30.07 35.99 5.59
C PRO A 73 28.86 36.16 4.67
N VAL A 74 29.06 36.67 3.44
CA VAL A 74 27.98 36.75 2.44
C VAL A 74 27.50 35.35 2.06
N ALA A 75 28.42 34.41 1.82
CA ALA A 75 28.04 33.02 1.55
C ALA A 75 27.28 32.38 2.72
N LEU A 76 27.70 32.64 3.98
CA LEU A 76 27.00 32.16 5.18
C LEU A 76 25.58 32.74 5.30
N ILE A 77 25.38 34.02 4.98
CA ILE A 77 24.06 34.67 4.99
C ILE A 77 23.13 33.98 3.97
N TRP A 78 23.64 33.66 2.77
CA TRP A 78 22.85 32.94 1.76
C TRP A 78 22.52 31.51 2.17
N ILE A 79 23.47 30.79 2.77
CA ILE A 79 23.22 29.44 3.30
C ILE A 79 22.14 29.46 4.38
N ALA A 80 22.19 30.44 5.29
CA ALA A 80 21.16 30.62 6.31
C ALA A 80 19.79 30.95 5.71
N ALA A 81 19.73 31.78 4.66
CA ALA A 81 18.48 32.09 3.95
C ALA A 81 17.86 30.84 3.31
N LEU A 82 18.67 29.99 2.66
CA LEU A 82 18.22 28.72 2.10
C LEU A 82 17.69 27.77 3.19
N ALA A 83 18.34 27.72 4.36
CA ALA A 83 17.91 26.91 5.49
C ALA A 83 16.59 27.39 6.11
N VAL A 84 16.35 28.70 6.17
CA VAL A 84 15.07 29.26 6.63
C VAL A 84 13.95 28.93 5.64
N LYS A 85 14.24 28.95 4.34
CA LYS A 85 13.29 28.57 3.29
C LYS A 85 12.85 27.10 3.40
N SER A 86 13.80 26.18 3.61
CA SER A 86 13.47 24.76 3.82
C SER A 86 12.72 24.54 5.14
N ALA A 87 13.10 25.25 6.21
CA ALA A 87 12.41 25.15 7.50
C ALA A 87 10.96 25.65 7.44
N ARG A 88 10.65 26.68 6.63
CA ARG A 88 9.28 27.17 6.46
C ARG A 88 8.37 26.17 5.76
N ILE A 89 8.88 25.50 4.72
CA ILE A 89 8.15 24.45 3.99
C ILE A 89 7.79 23.29 4.93
N ILE A 90 8.74 22.88 5.78
CA ILE A 90 8.55 21.81 6.77
C ILE A 90 7.54 22.23 7.87
N ARG A 91 7.49 23.52 8.22
CA ARG A 91 6.60 24.04 9.26
C ARG A 91 5.16 24.15 8.78
N GLU A 92 4.94 24.54 7.52
CA GLU A 92 3.61 24.49 6.87
C GLU A 92 3.06 23.07 6.75
N GLU A 93 3.92 22.07 6.52
CA GLU A 93 3.51 20.66 6.51
C GLU A 93 3.17 20.15 7.93
N SER A 94 3.88 20.64 8.95
CA SER A 94 3.67 20.20 10.34
C SER A 94 2.37 20.73 10.95
N GLU A 95 1.97 21.97 10.68
CA GLU A 95 0.69 22.52 11.16
C GLU A 95 -0.51 21.82 10.50
N ARG A 96 -0.39 21.49 9.21
CA ARG A 96 -1.44 20.75 8.48
C ARG A 96 -1.59 19.32 8.98
N LEU A 97 -0.47 18.65 9.31
CA LEU A 97 -0.47 17.31 9.90
C LEU A 97 -1.07 17.31 11.30
N GLN A 98 -0.76 18.29 12.14
CA GLN A 98 -1.34 18.41 13.49
C GLN A 98 -2.87 18.59 13.46
N ILE A 99 -3.38 19.45 12.56
CA ILE A 99 -4.84 19.64 12.40
C ILE A 99 -5.53 18.35 11.91
N SER A 100 -4.91 17.60 11.00
CA SER A 100 -5.46 16.33 10.52
C SER A 100 -5.46 15.23 11.60
N MET A 101 -4.45 15.23 12.48
CA MET A 101 -4.32 14.27 13.57
C MET A 101 -5.35 14.53 14.68
N ASP A 102 -5.61 15.80 15.01
CA ASP A 102 -6.65 16.17 15.97
C ASP A 102 -8.07 15.85 15.44
N ALA A 103 -8.29 16.02 14.13
CA ALA A 103 -9.55 15.61 13.48
C ALA A 103 -9.76 14.09 13.53
N MET A 104 -8.72 13.28 13.27
CA MET A 104 -8.81 11.81 13.39
C MET A 104 -9.03 11.35 14.83
N ARG A 105 -8.39 12.01 15.81
CA ARG A 105 -8.58 11.70 17.24
C ARG A 105 -10.02 11.97 17.68
N GLN A 106 -10.63 13.05 17.21
CA GLN A 106 -12.04 13.35 17.50
C GLN A 106 -13.00 12.35 16.84
N ILE A 107 -12.73 11.91 15.61
CA ILE A 107 -13.50 10.86 14.95
C ILE A 107 -13.37 9.53 15.71
N TYR A 108 -12.17 9.18 16.17
CA TYR A 108 -11.96 7.94 16.93
C TYR A 108 -12.66 7.95 18.29
N VAL A 109 -12.62 9.07 19.03
CA VAL A 109 -13.30 9.17 20.34
C VAL A 109 -14.82 9.17 20.18
N THR A 110 -15.36 9.86 19.18
CA THR A 110 -16.81 9.86 18.91
C THR A 110 -17.29 8.50 18.40
N GLN A 111 -16.50 7.81 17.59
CA GLN A 111 -16.79 6.44 17.14
C GLN A 111 -16.68 5.42 18.29
N ALA A 112 -15.70 5.57 19.18
CA ALA A 112 -15.58 4.73 20.37
C ALA A 112 -16.74 4.96 21.37
N GLN A 113 -17.21 6.20 21.52
CA GLN A 113 -18.39 6.53 22.33
C GLN A 113 -19.69 6.02 21.70
N MET A 114 -19.85 6.12 20.38
CA MET A 114 -20.98 5.51 19.68
C MET A 114 -20.93 3.98 19.75
N ALA A 115 -19.76 3.36 19.63
CA ALA A 115 -19.60 1.91 19.80
C ALA A 115 -19.94 1.48 21.23
N ALA A 116 -19.51 2.23 22.26
CA ALA A 116 -19.88 1.98 23.65
C ALA A 116 -21.39 2.12 23.89
N THR A 117 -22.04 3.11 23.28
CA THR A 117 -23.48 3.37 23.42
C THR A 117 -24.34 2.36 22.65
N THR A 118 -23.83 1.85 21.52
CA THR A 118 -24.57 0.92 20.63
C THR A 118 -24.31 -0.55 20.97
N MET A 119 -23.12 -0.89 21.50
CA MET A 119 -22.74 -2.29 21.81
C MET A 119 -22.86 -2.68 23.29
N GLY A 120 -22.84 -1.75 24.25
CA GLY A 120 -22.89 -2.09 25.68
C GLY A 120 -24.09 -2.96 26.09
N PRO A 121 -25.34 -2.46 26.00
CA PRO A 121 -26.50 -3.18 26.53
C PRO A 121 -26.92 -4.40 25.68
N ASN A 122 -26.52 -4.48 24.41
CA ASN A 122 -26.88 -5.59 23.52
C ASN A 122 -25.91 -6.78 23.61
N VAL A 123 -24.63 -6.53 23.89
CA VAL A 123 -23.64 -7.59 24.07
C VAL A 123 -23.81 -8.25 25.45
N GLU A 124 -24.04 -7.48 26.51
CA GLU A 124 -24.32 -8.04 27.85
C GLU A 124 -25.60 -8.88 27.89
N ARG A 125 -26.68 -8.46 27.20
CA ARG A 125 -27.89 -9.28 27.08
C ARG A 125 -27.64 -10.61 26.34
N LYS A 126 -26.84 -10.59 25.26
CA LYS A 126 -26.48 -11.81 24.52
C LYS A 126 -25.57 -12.74 25.34
N ILE A 127 -24.66 -12.20 26.14
CA ILE A 127 -23.82 -13.00 27.05
C ILE A 127 -24.69 -13.66 28.13
N ASP A 128 -25.63 -12.93 28.74
CA ASP A 128 -26.56 -13.48 29.74
C ASP A 128 -27.48 -14.57 29.17
N GLU A 129 -27.92 -14.42 27.92
CA GLU A 129 -28.71 -15.45 27.22
C GLU A 129 -27.89 -16.72 26.95
N ILE A 130 -26.61 -16.57 26.56
CA ILE A 130 -25.70 -17.71 26.33
C ILE A 130 -25.39 -18.44 27.65
N VAL A 131 -25.14 -17.71 28.75
CA VAL A 131 -24.90 -18.29 30.07
C VAL A 131 -26.13 -19.06 30.59
N LYS A 132 -27.34 -18.55 30.34
CA LYS A 132 -28.59 -19.28 30.67
C LYS A 132 -28.79 -20.52 29.79
N GLY A 133 -28.37 -20.46 28.53
CA GLY A 133 -28.37 -21.61 27.62
C GLY A 133 -27.44 -22.74 28.09
N GLN A 134 -26.22 -22.39 28.53
CA GLN A 134 -25.25 -23.37 29.05
C GLN A 134 -25.73 -24.05 30.33
N LYS A 135 -26.31 -23.31 31.28
CA LYS A 135 -26.86 -23.91 32.51
C LYS A 135 -27.97 -24.92 32.22
N ARG A 136 -28.83 -24.66 31.24
CA ARG A 136 -29.90 -25.61 30.83
C ARG A 136 -29.33 -26.88 30.19
N ALA A 137 -28.24 -26.76 29.43
CA ALA A 137 -27.55 -27.91 28.86
C ALA A 137 -26.86 -28.74 29.95
N GLU A 138 -26.24 -28.09 30.93
CA GLU A 138 -25.57 -28.75 32.06
C GLU A 138 -26.57 -29.52 32.94
N THR A 139 -27.72 -28.92 33.29
CA THR A 139 -28.79 -29.64 34.04
C THR A 139 -29.36 -30.82 33.24
N ALA A 140 -29.47 -30.70 31.91
CA ALA A 140 -29.90 -31.82 31.06
C ALA A 140 -28.86 -32.96 31.05
N LEU A 141 -27.56 -32.62 30.97
CA LEU A 141 -26.44 -33.58 31.01
C LEU A 141 -26.34 -34.31 32.36
N GLU A 142 -26.60 -33.64 33.49
CA GLU A 142 -26.61 -34.25 34.82
C GLU A 142 -27.73 -35.31 34.98
N HIS A 143 -28.89 -35.12 34.34
CA HIS A 143 -29.96 -36.11 34.35
C HIS A 143 -29.64 -37.39 33.56
N PHE A 144 -28.71 -37.35 32.60
CA PHE A 144 -28.33 -38.52 31.80
C PHE A 144 -27.15 -39.33 32.37
N ALA A 145 -26.38 -38.79 33.31
CA ALA A 145 -25.17 -39.44 33.83
C ALA A 145 -25.41 -40.47 34.96
N THR A 146 -26.64 -40.57 35.51
CA THR A 146 -26.92 -41.39 36.70
C THR A 146 -27.26 -42.87 36.43
N SER A 147 -27.01 -43.40 35.22
CA SER A 147 -27.39 -44.78 34.87
C SER A 147 -26.26 -45.59 34.21
N ARG A 148 -25.20 -45.88 34.97
CA ARG A 148 -24.46 -47.16 34.90
C ARG A 148 -23.31 -47.22 35.93
N THR A 149 -23.59 -47.82 37.08
CA THR A 149 -22.57 -48.34 37.99
C THR A 149 -23.03 -49.71 38.47
N THR A 150 -22.31 -50.78 38.14
CA THR A 150 -22.06 -51.96 39.01
C THR A 150 -20.94 -52.82 38.39
N PRO A 151 -20.02 -53.41 39.21
CA PRO A 151 -18.62 -53.65 38.83
C PRO A 151 -18.22 -55.13 38.76
N ALA A 152 -17.06 -55.43 38.15
CA ALA A 152 -16.37 -56.70 38.31
C ALA A 152 -14.84 -56.50 38.41
N ALA A 153 -14.24 -57.15 39.40
CA ALA A 153 -12.80 -57.32 39.66
C ALA A 153 -12.42 -58.81 39.49
N PRO A 154 -11.17 -59.27 39.69
CA PRO A 154 -9.85 -58.79 39.23
C PRO A 154 -9.10 -59.86 38.38
N SER A 155 -7.92 -59.51 37.84
CA SER A 155 -7.00 -60.27 36.96
C SER A 155 -6.53 -61.65 37.50
N PRO A 156 -5.91 -62.56 36.69
CA PRO A 156 -4.50 -62.39 36.25
C PRO A 156 -4.06 -63.06 34.91
N GLU A 157 -2.80 -62.77 34.55
CA GLU A 157 -1.85 -63.53 33.71
C GLU A 157 -1.89 -63.48 32.16
N ARG A 158 -0.82 -62.90 31.60
CA ARG A 158 -0.35 -63.12 30.22
C ARG A 158 0.30 -64.51 30.12
N PRO A 159 0.16 -65.17 28.96
CA PRO A 159 1.36 -65.39 28.14
C PRO A 159 1.20 -65.06 26.65
N VAL A 160 2.36 -65.00 25.99
CA VAL A 160 2.67 -64.50 24.63
C VAL A 160 2.44 -65.58 23.54
N VAL A 161 1.68 -65.19 22.50
CA VAL A 161 1.77 -65.45 21.02
C VAL A 161 1.79 -66.91 20.51
N PRO A 162 0.93 -67.24 19.51
CA PRO A 162 1.42 -67.41 18.13
C PRO A 162 0.68 -66.55 17.09
N ALA A 163 1.38 -66.20 16.01
CA ALA A 163 0.87 -65.44 14.87
C ALA A 163 -0.26 -66.21 14.12
N PRO A 164 -1.39 -65.55 13.75
CA PRO A 164 -2.38 -66.15 12.88
C PRO A 164 -2.05 -65.96 11.40
N GLN A 165 -2.21 -67.05 10.66
CA GLN A 165 -2.28 -67.14 9.19
C GLN A 165 -3.33 -66.18 8.59
N PRO A 166 -3.19 -65.80 7.31
CA PRO A 166 -4.07 -64.82 6.65
C PRO A 166 -5.50 -65.38 6.47
N ASP A 167 -6.46 -64.72 7.11
CA ASP A 167 -7.89 -64.99 6.97
C ASP A 167 -8.41 -64.35 5.65
N PRO A 168 -9.06 -65.09 4.73
CA PRO A 168 -9.57 -64.58 3.44
C PRO A 168 -10.78 -63.65 3.53
N ARG A 169 -11.10 -63.11 4.72
CA ARG A 169 -12.33 -62.32 4.95
C ARG A 169 -12.11 -60.84 5.23
N ARG A 170 -10.92 -60.30 4.91
CA ARG A 170 -10.62 -58.86 5.04
C ARG A 170 -11.05 -58.03 3.82
N ASN A 171 -12.29 -58.24 3.36
CA ASN A 171 -12.93 -57.45 2.31
C ASN A 171 -14.27 -56.87 2.79
N LEU A 172 -14.29 -56.28 4.00
CA LEU A 172 -15.30 -55.27 4.33
C LEU A 172 -14.57 -53.94 4.54
N PRO A 173 -14.96 -52.86 3.84
CA PRO A 173 -14.39 -51.54 4.08
C PRO A 173 -14.69 -51.14 5.53
N GLU A 174 -13.65 -50.87 6.31
CA GLU A 174 -13.80 -50.02 7.48
C GLU A 174 -14.16 -48.63 6.94
N GLU A 175 -15.45 -48.27 7.00
CA GLU A 175 -15.92 -46.91 6.77
C GLU A 175 -15.31 -46.03 7.86
N GLN A 176 -14.13 -45.50 7.56
CA GLN A 176 -13.64 -44.28 8.17
C GLN A 176 -14.77 -43.25 8.07
N PRO A 177 -15.27 -42.68 9.17
CA PRO A 177 -16.28 -41.63 9.09
C PRO A 177 -15.67 -40.49 8.29
N ASP A 178 -16.28 -40.23 7.14
CA ASP A 178 -15.86 -39.18 6.22
C ASP A 178 -15.80 -37.87 6.98
N LEU A 179 -14.63 -37.23 6.99
CA LEU A 179 -14.41 -35.99 7.70
C LEU A 179 -15.17 -34.91 6.92
N ALA A 180 -16.43 -34.68 7.29
CA ALA A 180 -17.30 -33.66 6.70
C ALA A 180 -16.81 -32.26 7.06
N LEU A 181 -15.67 -31.86 6.49
CA LEU A 181 -15.36 -30.47 6.21
C LEU A 181 -16.36 -30.05 5.13
N GLY A 182 -17.58 -29.73 5.56
CA GLY A 182 -18.60 -29.19 4.68
C GLY A 182 -18.00 -27.99 3.96
N THR A 183 -17.73 -28.14 2.66
CA THR A 183 -17.65 -27.01 1.76
C THR A 183 -18.99 -26.33 1.88
N THR A 184 -19.01 -25.19 2.57
CA THR A 184 -20.27 -24.53 2.90
C THR A 184 -20.87 -24.08 1.57
N ALA A 185 -22.20 -23.94 1.42
CA ALA A 185 -22.79 -23.47 0.15
C ALA A 185 -22.22 -22.09 -0.29
N GLU A 186 -21.56 -21.38 0.63
CA GLU A 186 -20.76 -20.16 0.44
C GLU A 186 -19.46 -20.39 -0.36
N ASP A 187 -18.89 -21.61 -0.35
CA ASP A 187 -17.72 -21.99 -1.17
C ASP A 187 -18.06 -22.13 -2.66
N TYR A 188 -19.36 -22.18 -3.01
CA TYR A 188 -19.88 -22.08 -4.38
C TYR A 188 -20.43 -20.67 -4.66
N ALA A 189 -19.78 -19.62 -4.14
CA ALA A 189 -19.98 -18.29 -4.71
C ALA A 189 -19.71 -18.39 -6.22
N ASN A 190 -20.70 -18.01 -7.02
CA ASN A 190 -20.63 -18.05 -8.48
C ASN A 190 -19.30 -17.41 -8.91
N PRO A 191 -18.41 -18.15 -9.61
CA PRO A 191 -17.07 -17.65 -9.90
C PRO A 191 -17.17 -16.28 -10.58
N VAL A 192 -16.34 -15.34 -10.13
CA VAL A 192 -16.36 -13.98 -10.66
C VAL A 192 -16.19 -14.02 -12.17
N SER A 193 -17.04 -13.27 -12.90
CA SER A 193 -16.92 -13.23 -14.35
C SER A 193 -15.55 -12.66 -14.76
N THR A 194 -14.98 -13.14 -15.86
CA THR A 194 -13.69 -12.63 -16.34
C THR A 194 -13.71 -11.13 -16.55
N ALA A 195 -14.82 -10.58 -17.06
CA ALA A 195 -15.01 -9.15 -17.25
C ALA A 195 -14.98 -8.36 -15.93
N ASP A 196 -15.68 -8.86 -14.90
CA ASP A 196 -15.64 -8.24 -13.56
C ASP A 196 -14.25 -8.35 -12.94
N PHE A 197 -13.55 -9.47 -13.16
CA PHE A 197 -12.19 -9.67 -12.66
C PHE A 197 -11.19 -8.70 -13.30
N ILE A 198 -11.24 -8.52 -14.61
CA ILE A 198 -10.41 -7.55 -15.34
C ILE A 198 -10.72 -6.12 -14.84
N THR A 199 -12.00 -5.79 -14.70
CA THR A 199 -12.43 -4.48 -14.18
C THR A 199 -11.92 -4.26 -12.75
N ALA A 200 -12.03 -5.27 -11.89
CA ALA A 200 -11.53 -5.21 -10.52
C ALA A 200 -9.99 -5.06 -10.46
N MET A 201 -9.24 -5.75 -11.33
CA MET A 201 -7.78 -5.62 -11.45
C MET A 201 -7.34 -4.22 -11.90
N ASN A 202 -8.20 -3.49 -12.63
CA ASN A 202 -7.89 -2.11 -12.97
C ASN A 202 -8.12 -1.13 -11.82
N PHE A 203 -8.94 -1.51 -10.84
CA PHE A 203 -9.49 -0.64 -9.78
C PHE A 203 -10.35 0.52 -10.32
N PRO A 204 -11.34 1.00 -9.54
CA PRO A 204 -12.18 2.13 -9.94
C PRO A 204 -11.34 3.40 -10.17
N GLU A 205 -11.64 4.14 -11.23
CA GLU A 205 -10.86 5.35 -11.59
C GLU A 205 -11.29 6.58 -10.79
N THR A 206 -12.57 6.66 -10.43
CA THR A 206 -13.17 7.81 -9.74
C THR A 206 -14.11 7.37 -8.62
N ALA A 207 -14.46 8.28 -7.72
CA ALA A 207 -15.42 8.01 -6.65
C ALA A 207 -16.83 7.68 -7.18
N ASP A 208 -17.15 8.10 -8.41
CA ASP A 208 -18.45 7.89 -9.06
C ASP A 208 -18.50 6.62 -9.93
N ASP A 209 -17.40 5.87 -10.04
CA ASP A 209 -17.33 4.64 -10.83
C ASP A 209 -18.04 3.46 -10.15
N ARG A 210 -19.36 3.50 -10.17
CA ARG A 210 -20.24 2.47 -9.58
C ARG A 210 -19.98 1.09 -10.18
N ALA A 211 -19.77 1.01 -11.50
CA ALA A 211 -19.53 -0.25 -12.18
C ALA A 211 -18.21 -0.88 -11.72
N GLY A 212 -17.15 -0.08 -11.58
CA GLY A 212 -15.87 -0.51 -11.00
C GLY A 212 -16.01 -1.01 -9.57
N PHE A 213 -16.73 -0.28 -8.71
CA PHE A 213 -16.96 -0.70 -7.33
C PHE A 213 -17.79 -1.99 -7.20
N ASP A 214 -18.79 -2.19 -8.07
CA ASP A 214 -19.60 -3.40 -8.08
C ASP A 214 -18.82 -4.62 -8.59
N ALA A 215 -17.97 -4.44 -9.61
CA ALA A 215 -17.03 -5.45 -10.05
C ALA A 215 -16.00 -5.80 -8.97
N LEU A 216 -15.44 -4.78 -8.30
CA LEU A 216 -14.50 -4.94 -7.19
C LEU A 216 -15.14 -5.70 -6.02
N ARG A 217 -16.38 -5.39 -5.65
CA ARG A 217 -17.12 -6.08 -4.58
C ARG A 217 -17.33 -7.56 -4.92
N ARG A 218 -17.71 -7.86 -6.16
CA ARG A 218 -17.88 -9.25 -6.65
C ARG A 218 -16.54 -10.00 -6.64
N ALA A 219 -15.46 -9.38 -7.11
CA ALA A 219 -14.12 -9.97 -7.08
C ALA A 219 -13.60 -10.19 -5.65
N LEU A 220 -13.95 -9.33 -4.69
CA LEU A 220 -13.59 -9.49 -3.28
C LEU A 220 -14.37 -10.60 -2.57
N ALA A 221 -15.53 -11.01 -3.09
CA ALA A 221 -16.29 -12.15 -2.58
C ALA A 221 -15.66 -13.50 -2.98
N ASP A 222 -14.95 -13.54 -4.11
CA ASP A 222 -14.19 -14.71 -4.55
C ASP A 222 -12.85 -14.81 -3.78
N ARG A 223 -12.60 -15.93 -3.11
CA ARG A 223 -11.40 -16.15 -2.27
C ARG A 223 -10.08 -16.09 -3.05
N ARG A 224 -10.08 -16.46 -4.33
CA ARG A 224 -8.89 -16.43 -5.17
C ARG A 224 -8.66 -15.01 -5.69
N ALA A 225 -9.68 -14.39 -6.27
CA ALA A 225 -9.56 -13.04 -6.79
C ALA A 225 -9.25 -12.03 -5.68
N SER A 226 -9.91 -12.13 -4.52
CA SER A 226 -9.69 -11.26 -3.37
C SER A 226 -8.25 -11.22 -2.87
N ARG A 227 -7.52 -12.34 -2.92
CA ARG A 227 -6.09 -12.38 -2.55
C ARG A 227 -5.25 -11.53 -3.50
N LEU A 228 -5.45 -11.67 -4.81
CA LEU A 228 -4.73 -10.84 -5.78
C LEU A 228 -5.12 -9.37 -5.63
N ILE A 229 -6.41 -9.07 -5.53
CA ILE A 229 -6.90 -7.69 -5.42
C ILE A 229 -6.32 -7.00 -4.17
N ARG A 230 -6.32 -7.66 -3.00
CA ARG A 230 -5.73 -7.08 -1.78
C ARG A 230 -4.23 -6.87 -1.92
N ALA A 231 -3.48 -7.87 -2.40
CA ALA A 231 -2.05 -7.74 -2.62
C ALA A 231 -1.71 -6.63 -3.64
N SER A 232 -2.56 -6.45 -4.65
CA SER A 232 -2.44 -5.38 -5.64
C SER A 232 -2.72 -4.02 -5.02
N GLN A 233 -3.77 -3.90 -4.21
CA GLN A 233 -4.10 -2.67 -3.51
C GLN A 233 -2.96 -2.22 -2.58
N ASP A 234 -2.40 -3.16 -1.80
CA ASP A 234 -1.30 -2.88 -0.88
C ASP A 234 -0.09 -2.34 -1.63
N ILE A 235 0.33 -3.02 -2.71
CA ILE A 235 1.52 -2.59 -3.46
C ILE A 235 1.30 -1.30 -4.24
N LEU A 236 0.10 -1.09 -4.81
CA LEU A 236 -0.25 0.17 -5.48
C LEU A 236 -0.25 1.34 -4.50
N THR A 237 -0.75 1.11 -3.28
CA THR A 237 -0.71 2.11 -2.20
C THR A 237 0.73 2.46 -1.85
N LEU A 238 1.60 1.46 -1.67
CA LEU A 238 3.01 1.69 -1.37
C LEU A 238 3.75 2.41 -2.51
N LEU A 239 3.51 2.02 -3.77
CA LEU A 239 4.08 2.70 -4.93
C LEU A 239 3.64 4.17 -5.03
N SER A 240 2.38 4.46 -4.69
CA SER A 240 1.86 5.84 -4.69
C SER A 240 2.53 6.75 -3.64
N GLN A 241 2.99 6.18 -2.52
CA GLN A 241 3.72 6.94 -1.48
C GLN A 241 5.08 7.45 -2.00
N ASP A 242 5.70 6.72 -2.93
CA ASP A 242 6.92 7.13 -3.61
C ASP A 242 6.63 7.95 -4.89
N GLY A 243 5.37 8.32 -5.13
CA GLY A 243 4.93 9.10 -6.29
C GLY A 243 4.86 8.32 -7.60
N ILE A 244 4.80 6.98 -7.53
CA ILE A 244 4.70 6.12 -8.72
C ILE A 244 3.24 5.71 -8.95
N TYR A 245 2.61 6.32 -9.94
CA TYR A 245 1.24 5.99 -10.36
C TYR A 245 1.26 5.14 -11.63
N MET A 246 0.44 4.08 -11.69
CA MET A 246 0.43 3.15 -12.84
C MET A 246 -0.12 3.77 -14.12
N ASP A 247 -0.96 4.80 -13.97
CA ASP A 247 -1.57 5.53 -15.08
C ASP A 247 -0.55 6.43 -15.81
N ASP A 248 0.53 6.82 -15.12
CA ASP A 248 1.62 7.61 -15.72
C ASP A 248 2.60 6.73 -16.52
N LEU A 249 2.57 5.41 -16.34
CA LEU A 249 3.46 4.47 -17.00
C LEU A 249 2.91 4.13 -18.38
N ASN A 250 3.78 4.08 -19.40
CA ASN A 250 3.40 3.63 -20.74
C ASN A 250 4.14 2.33 -21.09
N PRO A 251 3.60 1.16 -20.72
CA PRO A 251 4.25 -0.11 -20.99
C PRO A 251 4.24 -0.44 -22.49
N ASP A 252 5.31 -1.08 -22.96
CA ASP A 252 5.32 -1.69 -24.28
C ASP A 252 4.36 -2.90 -24.32
N ARG A 253 3.48 -2.95 -25.32
CA ARG A 253 2.43 -3.98 -25.39
C ARG A 253 3.04 -5.31 -25.78
N ALA A 254 3.10 -6.24 -24.83
CA ALA A 254 3.44 -7.62 -25.12
C ALA A 254 2.28 -8.36 -25.79
N ARG A 255 2.60 -9.18 -26.80
CA ARG A 255 1.62 -10.06 -27.45
C ARG A 255 1.03 -11.05 -26.42
N PRO A 256 -0.27 -11.41 -26.52
CA PRO A 256 -0.92 -12.37 -25.60
C PRO A 256 -0.18 -13.72 -25.47
N GLU A 257 0.47 -14.17 -26.54
CA GLU A 257 1.28 -15.40 -26.54
C GLU A 257 2.39 -15.41 -25.47
N PHE A 258 3.01 -14.26 -25.17
CA PHE A 258 4.07 -14.18 -24.16
C PHE A 258 3.51 -14.29 -22.75
N TRP A 259 2.31 -13.75 -22.51
CA TRP A 259 1.60 -13.90 -21.24
C TRP A 259 1.19 -15.34 -21.00
N ARG A 260 0.74 -16.06 -22.04
CA ARG A 260 0.44 -17.50 -21.95
C ARG A 260 1.69 -18.32 -21.64
N ARG A 261 2.80 -18.07 -22.34
CA ARG A 261 4.09 -18.74 -22.07
C ARG A 261 4.56 -18.51 -20.64
N PHE A 262 4.45 -17.27 -20.16
CA PHE A 262 4.75 -16.94 -18.77
C PHE A 262 3.84 -17.69 -17.79
N ALA A 263 2.55 -17.80 -18.09
CA ALA A 263 1.59 -18.56 -17.27
C ALA A 263 1.89 -20.06 -17.23
N LEU A 264 2.47 -20.63 -18.30
CA LEU A 264 2.96 -22.00 -18.37
C LEU A 264 4.30 -22.22 -17.63
N GLY A 265 4.87 -21.16 -17.05
CA GLY A 265 6.11 -21.21 -16.28
C GLY A 265 7.38 -20.98 -17.11
N GLU A 266 7.27 -20.54 -18.37
CA GLU A 266 8.46 -20.09 -19.12
C GLU A 266 9.06 -18.83 -18.47
N ARG A 267 10.40 -18.74 -18.45
CA ARG A 267 11.18 -17.67 -17.80
C ARG A 267 12.36 -17.23 -18.66
N GLY A 268 12.98 -16.11 -18.31
CA GLY A 268 14.14 -15.53 -18.98
C GLY A 268 13.82 -14.87 -20.32
N ARG A 269 14.78 -14.90 -21.26
CA ARG A 269 14.72 -14.13 -22.52
C ARG A 269 13.45 -14.34 -23.36
N THR A 270 12.79 -15.50 -23.27
CA THR A 270 11.54 -15.78 -23.99
C THR A 270 10.37 -14.92 -23.53
N VAL A 271 10.36 -14.50 -22.26
CA VAL A 271 9.31 -13.66 -21.65
C VAL A 271 9.82 -12.26 -21.29
N ALA A 272 11.04 -11.90 -21.70
CA ALA A 272 11.64 -10.59 -21.45
C ALA A 272 10.79 -9.42 -21.97
N THR A 273 10.01 -9.66 -23.03
CA THR A 273 9.07 -8.71 -23.64
C THR A 273 7.91 -8.34 -22.72
N LEU A 274 7.60 -9.14 -21.68
CA LEU A 274 6.57 -8.82 -20.70
C LEU A 274 6.96 -7.68 -19.76
N GLY A 275 8.26 -7.44 -19.55
CA GLY A 275 8.77 -6.29 -18.82
C GLY A 275 8.65 -4.99 -19.62
N GLY A 276 7.43 -4.62 -20.03
CA GLY A 276 7.16 -3.51 -20.95
C GLY A 276 7.48 -2.12 -20.38
N ILE A 277 7.64 -2.00 -19.06
CA ILE A 277 7.91 -0.72 -18.40
C ILE A 277 9.41 -0.40 -18.50
N ARG A 278 9.71 0.77 -19.09
CA ARG A 278 11.07 1.26 -19.34
C ARG A 278 11.38 2.60 -18.65
N ASP A 279 10.44 3.14 -17.87
CA ASP A 279 10.68 4.41 -17.19
C ASP A 279 11.82 4.29 -16.16
N ARG A 280 12.88 5.08 -16.39
CA ARG A 280 14.11 4.98 -15.58
C ARG A 280 13.89 5.49 -14.17
N SER A 281 13.08 6.53 -13.98
CA SER A 281 12.76 7.08 -12.67
C SER A 281 12.00 6.06 -11.81
N SER A 282 10.88 5.53 -12.30
CA SER A 282 10.11 4.53 -11.56
C SER A 282 10.93 3.28 -11.26
N LEU A 283 11.71 2.77 -12.22
CA LEU A 283 12.57 1.61 -11.98
C LEU A 283 13.62 1.88 -10.90
N ALA A 284 14.26 3.06 -10.91
CA ALA A 284 15.26 3.42 -9.92
C ALA A 284 14.65 3.60 -8.52
N LEU A 285 13.50 4.29 -8.42
CA LEU A 285 12.78 4.50 -7.16
C LEU A 285 12.30 3.17 -6.57
N THR A 286 11.64 2.32 -7.37
CA THR A 286 11.20 0.99 -6.93
C THR A 286 12.38 0.10 -6.53
N ALA A 287 13.50 0.12 -7.27
CA ALA A 287 14.70 -0.65 -6.91
C ALA A 287 15.40 -0.12 -5.65
N ALA A 288 15.37 1.18 -5.40
CA ALA A 288 15.84 1.76 -4.15
C ALA A 288 14.93 1.32 -2.99
N ARG A 289 13.61 1.41 -3.18
CA ARG A 289 12.62 1.03 -2.17
C ARG A 289 12.70 -0.44 -1.79
N MET A 290 12.80 -1.34 -2.77
CA MET A 290 13.02 -2.78 -2.51
C MET A 290 14.26 -3.05 -1.66
N ARG A 291 15.33 -2.25 -1.79
CA ARG A 291 16.56 -2.43 -1.00
C ARG A 291 16.47 -1.82 0.40
N GLN A 292 15.76 -0.70 0.55
CA GLN A 292 15.75 0.08 1.79
C GLN A 292 14.62 -0.32 2.75
N ASP A 293 13.49 -0.79 2.23
CA ASP A 293 12.29 -1.07 3.01
C ASP A 293 11.92 -2.56 2.96
N SER A 294 12.00 -3.23 4.12
CA SER A 294 11.68 -4.66 4.23
C SER A 294 10.19 -4.95 4.08
N ILE A 295 9.31 -4.02 4.50
CA ILE A 295 7.86 -4.14 4.38
C ILE A 295 7.48 -4.06 2.90
N PHE A 296 8.03 -3.07 2.18
CA PHE A 296 7.84 -2.96 0.74
C PHE A 296 8.32 -4.21 0.00
N ARG A 297 9.51 -4.71 0.36
CA ARG A 297 10.09 -5.91 -0.26
C ARG A 297 9.20 -7.14 -0.07
N ASP A 298 8.70 -7.36 1.14
CA ASP A 298 7.82 -8.49 1.42
C ASP A 298 6.48 -8.37 0.68
N ALA A 299 5.86 -7.17 0.71
CA ALA A 299 4.63 -6.89 -0.03
C ALA A 299 4.81 -7.11 -1.54
N ALA A 300 5.93 -6.64 -2.12
CA ALA A 300 6.26 -6.85 -3.53
C ALA A 300 6.40 -8.34 -3.87
N HIS A 301 7.14 -9.11 -3.08
CA HIS A 301 7.28 -10.55 -3.32
C HIS A 301 5.98 -11.32 -3.08
N HIS A 302 5.17 -10.92 -2.11
CA HIS A 302 3.84 -11.48 -1.89
C HIS A 302 2.94 -11.22 -3.09
N PHE A 303 2.91 -9.99 -3.60
CA PHE A 303 2.17 -9.60 -4.78
C PHE A 303 2.61 -10.37 -6.03
N LEU A 304 3.93 -10.40 -6.34
CA LEU A 304 4.47 -11.09 -7.51
C LEU A 304 4.12 -12.58 -7.52
N ARG A 305 4.25 -13.26 -6.37
CA ARG A 305 3.85 -14.67 -6.22
C ARG A 305 2.35 -14.88 -6.37
N THR A 306 1.55 -13.96 -5.85
CA THR A 306 0.08 -14.05 -5.93
C THR A 306 -0.43 -13.80 -7.34
N PHE A 307 0.18 -12.84 -8.06
CA PHE A 307 -0.11 -12.55 -9.45
C PHE A 307 0.23 -13.76 -10.33
N ASP A 308 1.44 -14.31 -10.22
CA ASP A 308 1.90 -15.47 -11.00
C ASP A 308 0.97 -16.69 -10.82
N LYS A 309 0.68 -17.05 -9.56
CA LYS A 309 -0.26 -18.13 -9.24
C LYS A 309 -1.66 -17.88 -9.80
N THR A 310 -2.13 -16.64 -9.73
CA THR A 310 -3.47 -16.30 -10.21
C THR A 310 -3.51 -16.33 -11.73
N LEU A 311 -2.50 -15.82 -12.43
CA LEU A 311 -2.44 -15.85 -13.89
C LEU A 311 -2.32 -17.28 -14.42
N ALA A 312 -1.39 -18.08 -13.89
CA ALA A 312 -1.18 -19.49 -14.27
C ALA A 312 -2.47 -20.31 -14.21
N SER A 313 -3.32 -19.98 -13.23
CA SER A 313 -4.52 -20.74 -12.95
C SER A 313 -5.77 -20.24 -13.70
N ILE A 314 -5.71 -19.11 -14.43
CA ILE A 314 -6.79 -18.65 -15.33
C ILE A 314 -6.39 -18.67 -16.81
N ALA A 315 -5.08 -18.68 -17.13
CA ALA A 315 -4.58 -18.42 -18.47
C ALA A 315 -5.16 -19.32 -19.56
N ASP A 316 -5.44 -20.59 -19.26
CA ASP A 316 -6.01 -21.54 -20.23
C ASP A 316 -7.45 -21.18 -20.65
N GLY A 317 -8.21 -20.53 -19.76
CA GLY A 317 -9.60 -20.15 -20.00
C GLY A 317 -9.78 -18.76 -20.62
N LEU A 318 -8.71 -17.97 -20.73
CA LEU A 318 -8.79 -16.61 -21.27
C LEU A 318 -8.61 -16.59 -22.78
N SER A 319 -9.41 -15.77 -23.46
CA SER A 319 -9.19 -15.38 -24.85
C SER A 319 -8.01 -14.41 -24.99
N ASP A 320 -7.49 -14.26 -26.21
CA ASP A 320 -6.40 -13.31 -26.47
C ASP A 320 -6.80 -11.86 -26.19
N GLN A 321 -8.08 -11.52 -26.37
CA GLN A 321 -8.62 -10.20 -26.04
C GLN A 321 -8.65 -9.97 -24.54
N GLU A 322 -9.04 -10.97 -23.74
CA GLU A 322 -9.05 -10.87 -22.28
C GLU A 322 -7.63 -10.78 -21.72
N ILE A 323 -6.66 -11.52 -22.27
CA ILE A 323 -5.25 -11.39 -21.89
C ILE A 323 -4.72 -10.00 -22.20
N ALA A 324 -5.04 -9.45 -23.38
CA ALA A 324 -4.66 -8.08 -23.73
C ALA A 324 -5.29 -7.06 -22.76
N ALA A 325 -6.55 -7.25 -22.37
CA ALA A 325 -7.21 -6.39 -21.40
C ALA A 325 -6.60 -6.49 -19.99
N ILE A 326 -6.23 -7.70 -19.53
CA ILE A 326 -5.49 -7.89 -18.27
C ILE A 326 -4.17 -7.12 -18.30
N ALA A 327 -3.42 -7.23 -19.40
CA ALA A 327 -2.10 -6.59 -19.54
C ALA A 327 -2.13 -5.06 -19.41
N GLU A 328 -3.27 -4.44 -19.71
CA GLU A 328 -3.46 -2.99 -19.61
C GLU A 328 -3.85 -2.50 -18.21
N THR A 329 -4.26 -3.40 -17.32
CA THR A 329 -4.71 -3.02 -15.97
C THR A 329 -3.60 -2.43 -15.10
N ARG A 330 -3.96 -1.55 -14.15
CA ARG A 330 -3.04 -1.05 -13.12
C ARG A 330 -2.31 -2.18 -12.38
N THR A 331 -3.00 -3.28 -12.09
CA THR A 331 -2.40 -4.46 -11.46
C THR A 331 -1.32 -5.09 -12.34
N ALA A 332 -1.57 -5.30 -13.63
CA ALA A 332 -0.57 -5.86 -14.54
C ALA A 332 0.62 -4.92 -14.75
N ARG A 333 0.38 -3.60 -14.82
CA ARG A 333 1.44 -2.58 -14.89
C ARG A 333 2.35 -2.65 -13.66
N ALA A 334 1.78 -2.76 -12.45
CA ALA A 334 2.57 -2.96 -11.23
C ALA A 334 3.40 -4.25 -11.29
N PHE A 335 2.82 -5.33 -11.83
CA PHE A 335 3.55 -6.60 -12.05
C PHE A 335 4.73 -6.43 -13.01
N MET A 336 4.55 -5.73 -14.14
CA MET A 336 5.65 -5.47 -15.09
C MET A 336 6.78 -4.67 -14.45
N LEU A 337 6.44 -3.65 -13.64
CA LEU A 337 7.41 -2.77 -12.98
C LEU A 337 8.23 -3.56 -11.95
N LEU A 338 7.53 -4.24 -11.04
CA LEU A 338 8.15 -5.00 -9.96
C LEU A 338 8.89 -6.23 -10.46
N GLY A 339 8.32 -6.94 -11.45
CA GLY A 339 8.94 -8.09 -12.06
C GLY A 339 10.25 -7.74 -12.76
N ARG A 340 10.34 -6.55 -13.37
CA ARG A 340 11.60 -6.05 -13.95
C ARG A 340 12.63 -5.72 -12.87
N VAL A 341 12.23 -5.06 -11.79
CA VAL A 341 13.14 -4.74 -10.68
C VAL A 341 13.63 -6.01 -9.96
N ALA A 342 12.78 -7.02 -9.85
CA ALA A 342 13.10 -8.30 -9.24
C ALA A 342 13.86 -9.27 -10.16
N GLY A 343 14.07 -8.93 -11.44
CA GLY A 343 14.76 -9.78 -12.42
C GLY A 343 13.98 -11.02 -12.86
N ILE A 344 12.64 -10.99 -12.82
CA ILE A 344 11.79 -12.12 -13.26
C ILE A 344 11.90 -12.37 -14.78
N PHE A 345 12.26 -11.34 -15.53
CA PHE A 345 12.26 -11.31 -16.99
C PHE A 345 13.65 -11.43 -17.62
N ASP A 346 14.72 -11.46 -16.81
CA ASP A 346 16.11 -11.44 -17.27
C ASP A 346 16.72 -12.82 -17.53
#